data_AF-R9MEL7-F1
#
_entry.id   AF-R9MEL7-F1
#
_cell.length_a   1.000
_cell.length_b   1.000
_cell.length_c   1.000
_cell.angle_alpha   90.00
_cell.angle_beta   90.00
_cell.angle_gamma   90.00
#
_symmetry.space_group_name_H-M   'P 1'
#
loop_
_entity.id
_entity.type
_entity.pdbx_description
1 polymer ?
#
loop_
_entity_poly.entity_id
_entity_poly.type
_entity_poly.pdbx_seq_one_letter_code
_entity_poly.pdbx_strand_id
1 'polypeptide(L)'
;MIIQYYSINEELARRAKEMTSYFDYKEGSATAEYRRSVDEAARIAEEQKRKVDPIHHEKIDHLLDLYARRLAENINRRNAIATRVPSILVAGGGNFPVRKKEKQNQAENAALQEWQEIQGILDKIRGTGRGGISSDDPEVVQKLKAKLENLERDQESMKAVNAYYRKHKTLDGCPGLDAVEAEKLKASMARDWRKDPVPYPSFRLTNNNASIRQTKKRIEELTRRAETEYEGWAFEGGKVEMNREANRLQIHFDEKPSAEVRAALKGKGFRWSPKAAVWQRQLNHDAIWEAKHLECIRPLPDRQPGEAGPEPENDWRLYLVQDLNTWSVKSEKYTPIERFASLEEAKARFLELRPQDYNSEAVGLGPDGRPPAHLALGIESADGLSAADILYVRQGRNYLVTDFTQMDRLREDPVVSEILGWVSKEIGFDLVQPPGCAPVSFEEWDNPYFPAVTAGSIAARIYDLGRQCIPEDFADETSREGTVAVFARMLQKGGTGGAREIALAVSGIAMDGNEAVQAEANAIIQDIAAYGLKEEAPEKVRRKSSKER
;
A
#
# COMPACT_ATOMS: atom_id res chain seq x y z
N MET A 1 -14.79 -11.23 32.53
CA MET A 1 -14.36 -12.56 32.08
C MET A 1 -15.13 -13.58 32.90
N ILE A 2 -15.86 -14.49 32.25
CA ILE A 2 -16.61 -15.55 32.94
C ILE A 2 -15.79 -16.83 32.74
N ILE A 3 -15.29 -17.41 33.82
CA ILE A 3 -14.54 -18.68 33.75
C ILE A 3 -15.55 -19.81 33.76
N GLN A 4 -15.58 -20.59 32.68
CA GLN A 4 -16.43 -21.77 32.58
C GLN A 4 -15.64 -23.01 33.03
N TYR A 5 -16.06 -23.61 34.15
CA TYR A 5 -15.49 -24.86 34.64
C TYR A 5 -16.29 -26.05 34.12
N TYR A 6 -15.57 -27.10 33.72
CA TYR A 6 -16.15 -28.35 33.26
C TYR A 6 -16.06 -29.44 34.34
N SER A 7 -17.00 -30.39 34.32
CA SER A 7 -17.12 -31.42 35.34
C SER A 7 -16.02 -32.48 35.26
N ILE A 8 -15.38 -32.76 36.40
CA ILE A 8 -14.47 -33.89 36.57
C ILE A 8 -15.23 -35.05 37.20
N ASN A 9 -15.03 -36.27 36.67
CA ASN A 9 -15.60 -37.48 37.24
C ASN A 9 -14.72 -37.95 38.41
N GLU A 10 -15.05 -37.45 39.60
CA GLU A 10 -14.31 -37.70 40.83
C GLU A 10 -14.35 -39.18 41.26
N GLU A 11 -15.48 -39.87 41.05
CA GLU A 11 -15.58 -41.30 41.33
C GLU A 11 -14.62 -42.12 40.46
N LEU A 12 -14.51 -41.75 39.18
CA LEU A 12 -13.58 -42.38 38.26
C LEU A 12 -12.11 -42.08 38.63
N ALA A 13 -11.83 -40.87 39.13
CA ALA A 13 -10.51 -40.50 39.64
C ALA A 13 -10.14 -41.33 40.89
N ARG A 14 -11.10 -41.55 41.81
CA ARG A 14 -10.93 -42.41 42.98
C ARG A 14 -10.58 -43.84 42.58
N ARG A 15 -11.39 -44.43 41.69
CA ARG A 15 -11.13 -45.80 41.18
C ARG A 15 -9.79 -45.90 40.45
N ALA A 16 -9.42 -44.87 39.69
CA ALA A 16 -8.11 -44.82 39.02
C ALA A 16 -6.95 -44.83 40.03
N LYS A 17 -7.09 -44.09 41.14
CA LYS A 17 -6.09 -44.04 42.22
C LYS A 17 -5.94 -45.38 42.92
N GLU A 18 -7.04 -46.02 43.31
CA GLU A 18 -7.06 -47.35 43.94
C GLU A 18 -6.39 -48.42 43.04
N MET A 19 -6.58 -48.32 41.73
CA MET A 19 -6.00 -49.25 40.76
C MET A 19 -4.50 -49.05 40.54
N THR A 20 -3.93 -47.92 40.96
CA THR A 20 -2.54 -47.53 40.65
C THR A 20 -1.68 -47.29 41.89
N SER A 21 -2.28 -47.08 43.07
CA SER A 21 -1.60 -46.62 44.28
C SER A 21 -2.19 -47.28 45.52
N TYR A 22 -1.33 -47.55 46.51
CA TYR A 22 -1.73 -47.99 47.85
C TYR A 22 -2.19 -46.84 48.76
N PHE A 23 -2.04 -45.60 48.32
CA PHE A 23 -2.45 -44.42 49.10
C PHE A 23 -3.91 -44.08 48.83
N ASP A 24 -4.60 -43.72 49.92
CA ASP A 24 -6.00 -43.29 49.85
C ASP A 24 -6.17 -42.07 48.94
N TYR A 25 -7.29 -42.07 48.22
CA TYR A 25 -7.69 -40.94 47.42
C TYR A 25 -8.27 -39.83 48.31
N LYS A 26 -7.81 -38.60 48.13
CA LYS A 26 -8.40 -37.43 48.77
C LYS A 26 -9.59 -36.96 47.94
N GLU A 27 -10.79 -36.99 48.52
CA GLU A 27 -12.00 -36.55 47.85
C GLU A 27 -11.91 -35.07 47.41
N GLY A 28 -12.34 -34.78 46.18
CA GLY A 28 -12.24 -33.46 45.57
C GLY A 28 -10.86 -33.10 45.03
N SER A 29 -9.85 -33.98 45.14
CA SER A 29 -8.49 -33.65 44.72
C SER A 29 -8.33 -33.50 43.21
N ALA A 30 -9.01 -34.31 42.40
CA ALA A 30 -8.89 -34.18 40.94
C ALA A 30 -9.61 -32.92 40.45
N THR A 31 -10.80 -32.65 40.98
CA THR A 31 -11.52 -31.39 40.71
C THR A 31 -10.70 -30.17 41.14
N ALA A 32 -10.03 -30.21 42.29
CA ALA A 32 -9.21 -29.11 42.78
C ALA A 32 -7.96 -28.87 41.93
N GLU A 33 -7.29 -29.93 41.48
CA GLU A 33 -6.14 -29.84 40.57
C GLU A 33 -6.55 -29.22 39.22
N TYR A 34 -7.66 -29.70 38.65
CA TYR A 34 -8.24 -29.13 37.44
C TYR A 34 -8.53 -27.63 37.59
N ARG A 35 -9.22 -27.23 38.66
CA ARG A 35 -9.54 -25.81 38.92
C ARG A 35 -8.28 -24.97 39.00
N ARG A 36 -7.25 -25.43 39.72
CA ARG A 36 -5.97 -24.72 39.82
C ARG A 36 -5.32 -24.49 38.45
N SER A 37 -5.34 -25.49 37.56
CA SER A 37 -4.82 -25.34 36.20
C SER A 37 -5.61 -24.34 35.38
N VAL A 38 -6.94 -24.33 35.50
CA VAL A 38 -7.81 -23.35 34.80
C VAL A 38 -7.62 -21.94 35.37
N ASP A 39 -7.48 -21.79 36.69
CA ASP A 39 -7.23 -20.50 37.33
C ASP A 39 -5.88 -19.91 36.90
N GLU A 40 -4.85 -20.75 36.81
CA GLU A 40 -3.55 -20.35 36.27
C GLU A 40 -3.65 -19.92 34.79
N ALA A 41 -4.40 -20.68 33.98
CA ALA A 41 -4.66 -20.31 32.59
C ALA A 41 -5.42 -18.99 32.48
N ALA A 42 -6.39 -18.73 33.37
CA ALA A 42 -7.14 -17.48 33.44
C ALA A 42 -6.23 -16.30 33.80
N ARG A 43 -5.29 -16.48 34.73
CA ARG A 43 -4.27 -15.47 35.05
C ARG A 43 -3.40 -15.13 33.83
N ILE A 44 -2.98 -16.14 33.08
CA ILE A 44 -2.20 -15.96 31.84
C ILE A 44 -3.04 -15.19 30.80
N ALA A 45 -4.32 -15.51 30.66
CA ALA A 45 -5.24 -14.83 29.76
C ALA A 45 -5.44 -13.35 30.14
N GLU A 46 -5.64 -13.04 31.42
CA GLU A 46 -5.74 -11.66 31.91
C GLU A 46 -4.45 -10.86 31.70
N GLU A 47 -3.30 -11.46 32.00
CA GLU A 47 -2.00 -10.82 31.78
C GLU A 47 -1.80 -10.50 30.30
N GLN A 48 -2.24 -11.39 29.41
CA GLN A 48 -2.17 -11.15 27.98
C GLN A 48 -3.16 -10.06 27.54
N LYS A 49 -4.41 -10.07 28.02
CA LYS A 49 -5.42 -9.03 27.72
C LYS A 49 -4.97 -7.63 28.09
N ARG A 50 -4.18 -7.49 29.17
CA ARG A 50 -3.57 -6.20 29.56
C ARG A 50 -2.53 -5.70 28.55
N LYS A 51 -1.93 -6.60 27.77
CA LYS A 51 -0.86 -6.30 26.79
C LYS A 51 -1.38 -6.13 25.37
N VAL A 52 -2.60 -6.57 25.08
CA VAL A 52 -3.12 -6.64 23.71
C VAL A 52 -4.42 -5.88 23.56
N ASP A 53 -4.67 -5.44 22.33
CA ASP A 53 -5.86 -4.71 21.92
C ASP A 53 -7.16 -5.48 22.25
N PRO A 54 -8.26 -4.79 22.61
CA PRO A 54 -9.57 -5.38 22.88
C PRO A 54 -10.08 -6.35 21.80
N ILE A 55 -9.73 -6.15 20.52
CA ILE A 55 -10.11 -7.05 19.41
C ILE A 55 -9.65 -8.50 19.63
N HIS A 56 -8.57 -8.70 20.40
CA HIS A 56 -8.07 -10.04 20.69
C HIS A 56 -8.67 -10.68 21.95
N HIS A 57 -9.48 -9.95 22.71
CA HIS A 57 -9.97 -10.42 24.01
C HIS A 57 -10.94 -11.60 23.86
N GLU A 58 -11.83 -11.57 22.87
CA GLU A 58 -12.75 -12.68 22.58
C GLU A 58 -11.99 -13.96 22.18
N LYS A 59 -10.95 -13.82 21.35
CA LYS A 59 -10.11 -14.95 20.94
C LYS A 59 -9.37 -15.55 22.13
N ILE A 60 -8.87 -14.72 23.04
CA ILE A 60 -8.23 -15.16 24.28
C ILE A 60 -9.24 -15.91 25.15
N ASP A 61 -10.46 -15.40 25.31
CA ASP A 61 -11.53 -16.07 26.07
C ASP A 61 -11.91 -17.42 25.47
N HIS A 62 -12.04 -17.50 24.14
CA HIS A 62 -12.32 -18.76 23.46
C HIS A 62 -11.19 -19.78 23.64
N LEU A 63 -9.93 -19.34 23.62
CA LEU A 63 -8.79 -20.24 23.88
C LEU A 63 -8.76 -20.73 25.33
N LEU A 64 -9.12 -19.87 26.29
CA LEU A 64 -9.25 -20.24 27.70
C LEU A 64 -10.35 -21.28 27.90
N ASP A 65 -11.54 -21.08 27.31
CA ASP A 65 -12.63 -22.06 27.35
C ASP A 65 -12.22 -23.39 26.70
N LEU A 66 -11.58 -23.33 25.53
CA LEU A 66 -11.08 -24.53 24.84
C LEU A 66 -10.08 -25.31 25.70
N TYR A 67 -9.18 -24.62 26.39
CA TYR A 67 -8.26 -25.23 27.34
C TYR A 67 -9.01 -25.90 28.49
N ALA A 68 -9.93 -25.17 29.14
CA ALA A 68 -10.70 -25.67 30.27
C ALA A 68 -11.51 -26.93 29.91
N ARG A 69 -12.14 -26.95 28.74
CA ARG A 69 -12.91 -28.11 28.25
C ARG A 69 -12.02 -29.30 27.93
N ARG A 70 -11.01 -29.13 27.08
CA ARG A 70 -10.14 -30.24 26.65
C ARG A 70 -9.34 -30.82 27.82
N LEU A 71 -8.93 -29.99 28.78
CA LEU A 71 -8.25 -30.46 29.98
C LEU A 71 -9.16 -31.37 30.82
N ALA A 72 -10.42 -30.99 31.04
CA ALA A 72 -11.38 -31.82 31.78
C ALA A 72 -11.65 -33.16 31.07
N GLU A 73 -11.85 -33.12 29.75
CA GLU A 73 -12.03 -34.33 28.92
C GLU A 73 -10.81 -35.25 29.00
N ASN A 74 -9.60 -34.70 28.89
CA ASN A 74 -8.36 -35.45 28.98
C ASN A 74 -8.13 -36.06 30.38
N ILE A 75 -8.41 -35.33 31.46
CA ILE A 75 -8.33 -35.85 32.83
C ILE A 75 -9.29 -37.03 33.01
N ASN A 76 -10.56 -36.86 32.62
CA ASN A 76 -11.55 -37.93 32.70
C ASN A 76 -11.15 -39.16 31.87
N ARG A 77 -10.60 -38.94 30.66
CA ARG A 77 -10.09 -39.99 29.78
C ARG A 77 -8.90 -40.73 30.41
N ARG A 78 -7.94 -40.02 31.00
CA ARG A 78 -6.79 -40.62 31.69
C ARG A 78 -7.23 -41.45 32.89
N ASN A 79 -8.18 -40.95 33.68
CA ASN A 79 -8.78 -41.72 34.77
C ASN A 79 -9.47 -42.99 34.24
N ALA A 80 -10.26 -42.89 33.16
CA ALA A 80 -10.88 -44.06 32.52
C ALA A 80 -9.84 -45.09 32.06
N ILE A 81 -8.75 -44.65 31.44
CA ILE A 81 -7.66 -45.53 31.01
C ILE A 81 -7.00 -46.21 32.22
N ALA A 82 -6.72 -45.47 33.28
CA ALA A 82 -6.10 -45.98 34.50
C ALA A 82 -6.92 -47.09 35.18
N THR A 83 -8.26 -47.05 35.09
CA THR A 83 -9.12 -48.11 35.65
C THR A 83 -9.14 -49.43 34.87
N ARG A 84 -8.54 -49.51 33.66
CA ARG A 84 -8.64 -50.71 32.80
C ARG A 84 -7.89 -51.92 33.35
N VAL A 85 -6.68 -51.70 33.86
CA VAL A 85 -5.80 -52.73 34.39
C VAL A 85 -5.08 -52.18 35.62
N PRO A 86 -5.14 -52.87 36.78
CA PRO A 86 -4.41 -52.44 37.97
C PRO A 86 -2.90 -52.42 37.73
N SER A 87 -2.16 -51.69 38.54
CA SER A 87 -0.68 -51.74 38.49
C SER A 87 -0.19 -53.12 38.95
N ILE A 88 1.00 -53.52 38.49
CA ILE A 88 1.64 -54.76 38.94
C ILE A 88 1.91 -54.74 40.45
N LEU A 89 2.10 -53.55 41.03
CA LEU A 89 2.25 -53.37 42.47
C LEU A 89 0.96 -53.71 43.21
N VAL A 90 -0.22 -53.37 42.66
CA VAL A 90 -1.53 -53.62 43.27
C VAL A 90 -2.02 -55.05 43.01
N ALA A 91 -1.85 -55.57 41.80
CA ALA A 91 -2.32 -56.91 41.42
C ALA A 91 -1.33 -58.05 41.74
N GLY A 92 -0.06 -57.73 42.03
CA GLY A 92 1.02 -58.71 42.17
C GLY A 92 1.54 -59.25 40.82
N GLY A 93 2.70 -59.91 40.86
CA GLY A 93 3.38 -60.40 39.65
C GLY A 93 2.80 -61.68 39.04
N GLY A 94 1.98 -62.44 39.79
CA GLY A 94 1.38 -63.69 39.30
C GLY A 94 0.19 -63.43 38.37
N ASN A 95 0.19 -64.06 37.18
CA ASN A 95 -0.88 -63.95 36.18
C ASN A 95 -1.26 -62.51 35.74
N PHE A 96 -0.32 -61.57 35.81
CA PHE A 96 -0.56 -60.19 35.38
C PHE A 96 -0.92 -60.12 33.88
N PRO A 97 -2.00 -59.41 33.48
CA PRO A 97 -2.46 -59.38 32.09
C PRO A 97 -1.61 -58.42 31.22
N VAL A 98 -0.37 -58.83 30.92
CA VAL A 98 0.65 -58.02 30.20
C VAL A 98 0.10 -57.39 28.92
N ARG A 99 -0.53 -58.18 28.04
CA ARG A 99 -1.09 -57.66 26.77
C ARG A 99 -2.17 -56.59 26.96
N LYS A 100 -2.97 -56.67 28.03
CA LYS A 100 -3.97 -55.63 28.35
C LYS A 100 -3.28 -54.38 28.90
N LYS A 101 -2.22 -54.56 29.71
CA LYS A 101 -1.40 -53.45 30.22
C LYS A 101 -0.67 -52.72 29.10
N GLU A 102 -0.13 -53.43 28.11
CA GLU A 102 0.48 -52.81 26.92
C GLU A 102 -0.52 -51.91 26.18
N LYS A 103 -1.75 -52.38 25.96
CA LYS A 103 -2.84 -51.57 25.36
C LYS A 103 -3.23 -50.38 26.24
N GLN A 104 -3.22 -50.54 27.56
CA GLN A 104 -3.44 -49.42 28.49
C GLN A 104 -2.33 -48.37 28.36
N ASN A 105 -1.06 -48.79 28.35
CA ASN A 105 0.09 -47.90 28.20
C ASN A 105 0.06 -47.17 26.84
N GLN A 106 -0.33 -47.84 25.76
CA GLN A 106 -0.51 -47.19 24.45
C GLN A 106 -1.61 -46.11 24.50
N ALA A 107 -2.74 -46.40 25.14
CA ALA A 107 -3.81 -45.42 25.33
C ALA A 107 -3.39 -44.25 26.24
N GLU A 108 -2.61 -44.54 27.28
CA GLU A 108 -2.05 -43.53 28.18
C GLU A 108 -1.04 -42.63 27.45
N ASN A 109 -0.17 -43.19 26.62
CA ASN A 109 0.76 -42.42 25.79
C ASN A 109 0.01 -41.47 24.83
N ALA A 110 -1.07 -41.95 24.19
CA ALA A 110 -1.90 -41.10 23.33
C ALA A 110 -2.60 -39.98 24.13
N ALA A 111 -3.09 -40.28 25.34
CA ALA A 111 -3.69 -39.28 26.21
C ALA A 111 -2.66 -38.27 26.74
N LEU A 112 -1.41 -38.68 26.96
CA LEU A 112 -0.30 -37.81 27.32
C LEU A 112 0.08 -36.87 26.18
N GLN A 113 0.13 -37.36 24.93
CA GLN A 113 0.32 -36.51 23.76
C GLN A 113 -0.78 -35.46 23.64
N GLU A 114 -2.04 -35.85 23.80
CA GLU A 114 -3.16 -34.91 23.84
C GLU A 114 -3.02 -33.87 24.97
N TRP A 115 -2.55 -34.28 26.16
CA TRP A 115 -2.27 -33.36 27.25
C TRP A 115 -1.17 -32.34 26.89
N GLN A 116 -0.12 -32.75 26.19
CA GLN A 116 0.92 -31.84 25.69
C GLN A 116 0.35 -30.83 24.69
N GLU A 117 -0.52 -31.25 23.79
CA GLU A 117 -1.23 -30.34 22.87
C GLU A 117 -2.12 -29.34 23.62
N ILE A 118 -2.80 -29.79 24.69
CA ILE A 118 -3.60 -28.94 25.56
C ILE A 118 -2.74 -27.89 26.24
N GLN A 119 -1.56 -28.24 26.75
CA GLN A 119 -0.62 -27.26 27.30
C GLN A 119 -0.16 -26.24 26.25
N GLY A 120 0.01 -26.67 24.99
CA GLY A 120 0.29 -25.76 23.87
C GLY A 120 -0.78 -24.70 23.61
N ILE A 121 -2.01 -24.86 24.15
CA ILE A 121 -3.03 -23.80 24.12
C ILE A 121 -2.62 -22.61 24.98
N LEU A 122 -1.92 -22.83 26.10
CA LEU A 122 -1.40 -21.72 26.93
C LEU A 122 -0.39 -20.87 26.16
N ASP A 123 0.44 -21.49 25.33
CA ASP A 123 1.37 -20.77 24.47
C ASP A 123 0.65 -20.00 23.37
N LYS A 124 -0.45 -20.54 22.83
CA LYS A 124 -1.32 -19.81 21.90
C LYS A 124 -1.96 -18.60 22.56
N ILE A 125 -2.37 -18.69 23.83
CA ILE A 125 -2.87 -17.55 24.61
C ILE A 125 -1.76 -16.50 24.73
N ARG A 126 -0.56 -16.88 25.19
CA ARG A 126 0.60 -15.97 25.32
C ARG A 126 1.02 -15.31 24.01
N GLY A 127 0.84 -16.00 22.88
CA GLY A 127 1.19 -15.51 21.54
C GLY A 127 0.10 -14.66 20.88
N THR A 128 -1.16 -14.77 21.31
CA THR A 128 -2.28 -14.03 20.71
C THR A 128 -2.10 -12.53 20.90
N GLY A 129 -2.14 -11.74 19.82
CA GLY A 129 -1.91 -10.29 19.86
C GLY A 129 -0.45 -9.84 19.95
N ARG A 130 0.52 -10.77 19.95
CA ARG A 130 1.96 -10.46 19.78
C ARG A 130 2.45 -10.54 18.35
N GLY A 131 1.61 -11.00 17.43
CA GLY A 131 1.89 -10.93 15.99
C GLY A 131 1.97 -9.47 15.53
N GLY A 132 2.65 -9.21 14.42
CA GLY A 132 2.57 -7.89 13.78
C GLY A 132 1.11 -7.51 13.49
N ILE A 133 0.81 -6.21 13.45
CA ILE A 133 -0.53 -5.68 13.14
C ILE A 133 -1.03 -6.42 11.89
N SER A 134 -2.18 -7.09 11.96
CA SER A 134 -2.69 -7.90 10.86
C SER A 134 -3.16 -7.03 9.71
N SER A 135 -2.96 -7.46 8.47
CA SER A 135 -3.55 -6.78 7.30
C SER A 135 -5.06 -7.04 7.16
N ASP A 136 -5.62 -7.99 7.91
CA ASP A 136 -7.05 -8.31 7.93
C ASP A 136 -7.84 -7.47 8.97
N ASP A 137 -7.16 -6.59 9.72
CA ASP A 137 -7.80 -5.71 10.70
C ASP A 137 -8.38 -4.47 9.98
N PRO A 138 -9.68 -4.14 10.11
CA PRO A 138 -10.27 -2.96 9.49
C PRO A 138 -9.60 -1.65 9.93
N GLU A 139 -9.00 -1.62 11.13
CA GLU A 139 -8.29 -0.46 11.66
C GLU A 139 -6.76 -0.54 11.45
N VAL A 140 -6.28 -1.46 10.59
CA VAL A 140 -4.84 -1.68 10.35
C VAL A 140 -4.09 -0.39 10.03
N VAL A 141 -4.65 0.47 9.18
CA VAL A 141 -4.01 1.74 8.78
C VAL A 141 -3.91 2.70 9.97
N GLN A 142 -4.96 2.81 10.79
CA GLN A 142 -4.95 3.68 11.97
C GLN A 142 -3.94 3.19 13.00
N LYS A 143 -3.89 1.88 13.27
CA LYS A 143 -2.92 1.28 14.19
C LYS A 143 -1.48 1.42 13.69
N LEU A 144 -1.25 1.31 12.39
CA LEU A 144 0.07 1.56 11.81
C LEU A 144 0.46 3.05 11.89
N LYS A 145 -0.48 3.98 11.72
CA LYS A 145 -0.25 5.42 11.92
C LYS A 145 0.12 5.75 13.37
N ALA A 146 -0.60 5.21 14.35
CA ALA A 146 -0.27 5.37 15.76
C ALA A 146 1.11 4.78 16.11
N LYS A 147 1.44 3.61 15.54
CA LYS A 147 2.77 3.02 15.67
C LYS A 147 3.84 3.91 15.05
N LEU A 148 3.58 4.48 13.88
CA LEU A 148 4.50 5.38 13.20
C LEU A 148 4.80 6.61 14.05
N GLU A 149 3.77 7.25 14.61
CA GLU A 149 3.91 8.42 15.48
C GLU A 149 4.77 8.10 16.71
N ASN A 150 4.54 6.94 17.36
CA ASN A 150 5.36 6.50 18.48
C ASN A 150 6.82 6.28 18.08
N LEU A 151 7.08 5.63 16.93
CA LEU A 151 8.44 5.42 16.44
C LEU A 151 9.16 6.74 16.11
N GLU A 152 8.44 7.72 15.55
CA GLU A 152 8.96 9.06 15.25
C GLU A 152 9.26 9.84 16.54
N ARG A 153 8.34 9.81 17.52
CA ARG A 153 8.54 10.40 18.85
C ARG A 153 9.74 9.78 19.57
N ASP A 154 9.87 8.46 19.53
CA ASP A 154 11.01 7.75 20.10
C ASP A 154 12.32 8.15 19.41
N GLN A 155 12.29 8.35 18.09
CA GLN A 155 13.47 8.78 17.33
C GLN A 155 13.94 10.17 17.75
N GLU A 156 12.99 11.11 17.88
CA GLU A 156 13.28 12.48 18.31
C GLU A 156 13.77 12.52 19.75
N SER A 157 13.09 11.80 20.66
CA SER A 157 13.51 11.67 22.06
C SER A 157 14.92 11.09 22.16
N MET A 158 15.23 10.00 21.46
CA MET A 158 16.57 9.41 21.46
C MET A 158 17.64 10.38 20.93
N LYS A 159 17.34 11.15 19.88
CA LYS A 159 18.25 12.17 19.35
C LYS A 159 18.46 13.31 20.34
N ALA A 160 17.39 13.79 20.98
CA ALA A 160 17.42 14.86 21.97
C ALA A 160 18.24 14.47 23.21
N VAL A 161 18.01 13.27 23.75
CA VAL A 161 18.76 12.73 24.90
C VAL A 161 20.24 12.58 24.56
N ASN A 162 20.57 12.04 23.39
CA ASN A 162 21.96 11.95 22.95
C ASN A 162 22.61 13.33 22.73
N ALA A 163 21.87 14.30 22.20
CA ALA A 163 22.36 15.67 22.02
C ALA A 163 22.61 16.36 23.37
N TYR A 164 21.69 16.18 24.32
CA TYR A 164 21.83 16.67 25.69
C TYR A 164 23.06 16.07 26.37
N TYR A 165 23.20 14.74 26.32
CA TYR A 165 24.34 14.04 26.91
C TYR A 165 25.68 14.45 26.29
N ARG A 166 25.73 14.71 24.97
CA ARG A 166 26.95 15.22 24.32
C ARG A 166 27.39 16.57 24.88
N LYS A 167 26.44 17.47 25.20
CA LYS A 167 26.71 18.81 25.73
C LYS A 167 27.00 18.82 27.23
N HIS A 168 26.21 18.09 28.02
CA HIS A 168 26.23 18.20 29.48
C HIS A 168 26.94 17.05 30.19
N LYS A 169 27.24 15.94 29.49
CA LYS A 169 27.84 14.71 30.05
C LYS A 169 27.09 14.12 31.25
N THR A 170 25.84 14.54 31.44
CA THR A 170 24.90 14.00 32.43
C THR A 170 23.53 13.80 31.77
N LEU A 171 22.72 12.96 32.41
CA LEU A 171 21.30 12.78 32.09
C LEU A 171 20.38 13.53 33.06
N ASP A 172 20.96 14.16 34.10
CA ASP A 172 20.20 14.93 35.08
C ASP A 172 19.65 16.21 34.45
N GLY A 173 18.33 16.42 34.61
CA GLY A 173 17.63 17.57 34.04
C GLY A 173 17.42 17.54 32.53
N CYS A 174 17.62 16.39 31.86
CA CYS A 174 17.36 16.25 30.43
C CYS A 174 15.88 16.54 30.11
N PRO A 175 15.55 17.55 29.28
CA PRO A 175 14.17 17.84 28.90
C PRO A 175 13.54 16.65 28.17
N GLY A 176 12.32 16.26 28.56
CA GLY A 176 11.59 15.15 27.94
C GLY A 176 12.01 13.74 28.38
N LEU A 177 12.85 13.62 29.42
CA LEU A 177 13.24 12.33 30.02
C LEU A 177 12.73 12.25 31.46
N ASP A 178 11.96 11.20 31.78
CA ASP A 178 11.49 10.97 33.15
C ASP A 178 12.64 10.52 34.07
N ALA A 179 12.56 10.83 35.36
CA ALA A 179 13.58 10.48 36.35
C ALA A 179 13.82 8.96 36.42
N VAL A 180 12.76 8.16 36.28
CA VAL A 180 12.86 6.69 36.27
C VAL A 180 13.58 6.20 35.02
N GLU A 181 13.34 6.83 33.87
CA GLU A 181 13.97 6.48 32.60
C GLU A 181 15.44 6.90 32.56
N ALA A 182 15.76 8.07 33.12
CA ALA A 182 17.12 8.54 33.30
C ALA A 182 17.95 7.54 34.13
N GLU A 183 17.42 7.06 35.26
CA GLU A 183 18.09 6.06 36.09
C GLU A 183 18.28 4.71 35.37
N LYS A 184 17.28 4.27 34.59
CA LYS A 184 17.42 3.07 33.74
C LYS A 184 18.52 3.22 32.70
N LEU A 185 18.61 4.38 32.05
CA LEU A 185 19.65 4.65 31.06
C LEU A 185 21.03 4.71 31.71
N LYS A 186 21.18 5.38 32.85
CA LYS A 186 22.43 5.37 33.63
C LYS A 186 22.86 3.95 34.01
N ALA A 187 21.93 3.12 34.50
CA ALA A 187 22.22 1.73 34.82
C ALA A 187 22.60 0.89 33.59
N SER A 188 21.97 1.14 32.43
CA SER A 188 22.34 0.50 31.17
C SER A 188 23.73 0.91 30.70
N MET A 189 24.07 2.20 30.82
CA MET A 189 25.38 2.75 30.45
C MET A 189 26.49 2.23 31.36
N ALA A 190 26.23 2.08 32.66
CA ALA A 190 27.18 1.51 33.61
C ALA A 190 27.49 0.02 33.35
N ARG A 191 26.57 -0.70 32.69
CA ARG A 191 26.74 -2.10 32.27
C ARG A 191 27.35 -2.23 30.88
N ASP A 192 27.48 -1.13 30.14
CA ASP A 192 28.06 -1.14 28.80
C ASP A 192 29.59 -1.28 28.90
N TRP A 193 30.15 -2.21 28.14
CA TRP A 193 31.58 -2.51 28.14
C TRP A 193 32.40 -1.51 27.32
N ARG A 194 31.73 -0.61 26.57
CA ARG A 194 32.37 0.39 25.71
C ARG A 194 33.09 1.45 26.53
N LYS A 195 34.23 1.92 26.02
CA LYS A 195 35.06 2.98 26.63
C LYS A 195 34.30 4.29 26.85
N ASP A 196 33.43 4.65 25.91
CA ASP A 196 32.62 5.87 25.95
C ASP A 196 31.13 5.50 25.75
N PRO A 197 30.43 5.06 26.81
CA PRO A 197 29.03 4.68 26.71
C PRO A 197 28.18 5.92 26.43
N VAL A 198 27.21 5.75 25.53
CA VAL A 198 26.21 6.77 25.18
C VAL A 198 24.82 6.27 25.58
N PRO A 199 23.88 7.17 25.92
CA PRO A 199 22.54 6.77 26.35
C PRO A 199 21.83 5.90 25.31
N TYR A 200 21.88 6.32 24.04
CA TYR A 200 21.33 5.56 22.93
C TYR A 200 22.38 5.31 21.85
N PRO A 201 22.85 4.07 21.67
CA PRO A 201 23.79 3.71 20.61
C PRO A 201 23.28 3.96 19.19
N SER A 202 24.20 4.18 18.24
CA SER A 202 23.88 4.43 16.83
C SER A 202 23.01 3.34 16.19
N PHE A 203 23.27 2.06 16.48
CA PHE A 203 22.48 0.96 15.94
C PHE A 203 21.00 1.03 16.36
N ARG A 204 20.69 1.57 17.54
CA ARG A 204 19.30 1.71 18.03
C ARG A 204 18.53 2.72 17.18
N LEU A 205 19.16 3.86 16.89
CA LEU A 205 18.63 4.90 15.99
C LEU A 205 18.46 4.38 14.55
N THR A 206 19.43 3.62 14.05
CA THR A 206 19.37 3.02 12.70
C THR A 206 18.24 2.00 12.60
N ASN A 207 18.10 1.11 13.59
CA ASN A 207 17.03 0.11 13.64
C ASN A 207 15.65 0.75 13.74
N ASN A 208 15.52 1.82 14.54
CA ASN A 208 14.28 2.56 14.64
C ASN A 208 13.93 3.27 13.33
N ASN A 209 14.88 3.95 12.68
CA ASN A 209 14.71 4.51 11.32
C ASN A 209 14.32 3.45 10.29
N ALA A 210 14.89 2.25 10.34
CA ALA A 210 14.48 1.14 9.47
C ALA A 210 13.01 0.74 9.72
N SER A 211 12.60 0.68 11.00
CA SER A 211 11.22 0.39 11.40
C SER A 211 10.24 1.48 10.96
N ILE A 212 10.64 2.75 11.04
CA ILE A 212 9.86 3.90 10.51
C ILE A 212 9.64 3.74 9.01
N ARG A 213 10.72 3.53 8.23
CA ARG A 213 10.62 3.35 6.77
C ARG A 213 9.73 2.18 6.37
N GLN A 214 9.89 1.04 7.03
CA GLN A 214 9.04 -0.13 6.79
C GLN A 214 7.58 0.11 7.14
N THR A 215 7.31 0.82 8.24
CA THR A 215 5.94 1.15 8.67
C THR A 215 5.29 2.13 7.70
N LYS A 216 6.01 3.17 7.23
CA LYS A 216 5.53 4.09 6.18
C LYS A 216 5.17 3.34 4.89
N LYS A 217 6.11 2.53 4.39
CA LYS A 217 5.88 1.70 3.19
C LYS A 217 4.66 0.81 3.33
N ARG A 218 4.44 0.23 4.52
CA ARG A 218 3.29 -0.63 4.79
C ARG A 218 1.97 0.15 4.83
N ILE A 219 1.95 1.35 5.40
CA ILE A 219 0.77 2.23 5.40
C ILE A 219 0.39 2.60 3.97
N GLU A 220 1.38 3.03 3.18
CA GLU A 220 1.21 3.38 1.78
C GLU A 220 0.67 2.21 0.97
N GLU A 221 1.26 1.02 1.12
CA GLU A 221 0.80 -0.18 0.42
C GLU A 221 -0.65 -0.52 0.77
N LEU A 222 -1.05 -0.42 2.04
CA LEU A 222 -2.43 -0.72 2.47
C LEU A 222 -3.42 0.37 2.05
N THR A 223 -2.99 1.64 2.04
CA THR A 223 -3.80 2.77 1.57
C THR A 223 -4.04 2.66 0.07
N ARG A 224 -2.98 2.40 -0.72
CA ARG A 224 -3.07 2.13 -2.15
C ARG A 224 -3.99 0.95 -2.45
N ARG A 225 -3.91 -0.14 -1.67
CA ARG A 225 -4.84 -1.28 -1.82
C ARG A 225 -6.30 -0.93 -1.55
N ALA A 226 -6.57 0.00 -0.63
CA ALA A 226 -7.93 0.47 -0.34
C ALA A 226 -8.47 1.40 -1.44
N GLU A 227 -7.59 2.20 -2.04
CA GLU A 227 -7.90 3.14 -3.13
C GLU A 227 -7.95 2.48 -4.51
N THR A 228 -7.30 1.34 -4.71
CA THR A 228 -7.36 0.60 -5.98
C THR A 228 -8.77 0.05 -6.18
N GLU A 229 -9.58 0.76 -6.97
CA GLU A 229 -10.86 0.28 -7.47
C GLU A 229 -10.66 -0.79 -8.52
N TYR A 230 -10.32 -1.98 -8.05
CA TYR A 230 -10.29 -3.15 -8.90
C TYR A 230 -11.66 -3.82 -8.83
N GLU A 231 -12.40 -3.79 -9.93
CA GLU A 231 -13.63 -4.55 -10.11
C GLU A 231 -13.28 -5.98 -10.55
N GLY A 232 -14.07 -6.95 -10.10
CA GLY A 232 -13.92 -8.34 -10.53
C GLY A 232 -14.12 -8.50 -12.04
N TRP A 233 -13.84 -9.68 -12.59
CA TRP A 233 -14.04 -9.95 -14.02
C TRP A 233 -14.83 -11.24 -14.25
N ALA A 234 -15.56 -11.30 -15.36
CA ALA A 234 -16.16 -12.54 -15.84
C ALA A 234 -15.13 -13.36 -16.62
N PHE A 235 -15.22 -14.69 -16.54
CA PHE A 235 -14.45 -15.61 -17.36
C PHE A 235 -15.38 -16.70 -17.93
N GLU A 236 -14.89 -17.54 -18.85
CA GLU A 236 -15.69 -18.62 -19.41
C GLU A 236 -16.01 -19.68 -18.32
N GLY A 237 -17.28 -19.75 -17.91
CA GLY A 237 -17.75 -20.67 -16.87
C GLY A 237 -17.75 -20.11 -15.44
N GLY A 238 -17.66 -18.77 -15.27
CA GLY A 238 -17.85 -18.13 -13.97
C GLY A 238 -17.43 -16.67 -13.87
N LYS A 239 -17.19 -16.21 -12.64
CA LYS A 239 -16.71 -14.85 -12.34
C LYS A 239 -15.69 -14.82 -11.21
N VAL A 240 -14.75 -13.90 -11.29
CA VAL A 240 -13.83 -13.55 -10.20
C VAL A 240 -14.35 -12.31 -9.51
N GLU A 241 -14.49 -12.36 -8.19
CA GLU A 241 -14.98 -11.28 -7.35
C GLU A 241 -13.96 -10.95 -6.26
N MET A 242 -13.75 -9.66 -6.02
CA MET A 242 -12.85 -9.18 -4.98
C MET A 242 -13.64 -8.85 -3.72
N ASN A 243 -13.69 -9.81 -2.81
CA ASN A 243 -14.35 -9.63 -1.54
C ASN A 243 -13.43 -8.85 -0.58
N ARG A 244 -13.59 -7.52 -0.59
CA ARG A 244 -12.81 -6.59 0.25
C ARG A 244 -13.06 -6.81 1.74
N GLU A 245 -14.30 -7.09 2.13
CA GLU A 245 -14.67 -7.37 3.53
C GLU A 245 -13.94 -8.60 4.08
N ALA A 246 -13.81 -9.66 3.28
CA ALA A 246 -13.10 -10.86 3.67
C ALA A 246 -11.58 -10.80 3.40
N ASN A 247 -11.09 -9.75 2.74
CA ASN A 247 -9.74 -9.66 2.17
C ASN A 247 -9.39 -10.91 1.32
N ARG A 248 -10.31 -11.31 0.43
CA ARG A 248 -10.18 -12.51 -0.42
C ARG A 248 -10.48 -12.20 -1.89
N LEU A 249 -9.66 -12.78 -2.77
CA LEU A 249 -10.01 -12.94 -4.18
C LEU A 249 -10.80 -14.24 -4.32
N GLN A 250 -12.06 -14.15 -4.72
CA GLN A 250 -13.01 -15.26 -4.82
C GLN A 250 -13.29 -15.58 -6.29
N ILE A 251 -13.31 -16.87 -6.62
CA ILE A 251 -13.60 -17.37 -7.96
C ILE A 251 -14.87 -18.23 -7.84
N HIS A 252 -15.92 -17.74 -8.47
CA HIS A 252 -17.20 -18.42 -8.63
C HIS A 252 -17.17 -19.15 -9.96
N PHE A 253 -17.47 -20.45 -9.94
CA PHE A 253 -17.73 -21.23 -11.14
C PHE A 253 -19.22 -21.55 -11.20
N ASP A 254 -19.81 -21.50 -12.40
CA ASP A 254 -21.22 -21.83 -12.60
C ASP A 254 -21.48 -23.33 -12.37
N GLU A 255 -20.53 -24.17 -12.79
CA GLU A 255 -20.53 -25.61 -12.58
C GLU A 255 -19.26 -26.09 -11.89
N LYS A 256 -19.26 -27.35 -11.42
CA LYS A 256 -18.09 -27.93 -10.75
C LYS A 256 -16.91 -28.01 -11.74
N PRO A 257 -15.79 -27.31 -11.48
CA PRO A 257 -14.65 -27.31 -12.39
C PRO A 257 -14.00 -28.71 -12.49
N SER A 258 -13.40 -28.98 -13.65
CA SER A 258 -12.75 -30.27 -13.97
C SER A 258 -11.61 -30.60 -12.99
N ALA A 259 -11.16 -31.86 -12.97
CA ALA A 259 -10.06 -32.27 -12.10
C ALA A 259 -8.76 -31.49 -12.38
N GLU A 260 -8.50 -31.18 -13.65
CA GLU A 260 -7.33 -30.44 -14.11
C GLU A 260 -7.37 -28.97 -13.67
N VAL A 261 -8.50 -28.30 -13.86
CA VAL A 261 -8.71 -26.91 -13.41
C VAL A 261 -8.53 -26.79 -11.89
N ARG A 262 -9.07 -27.76 -11.13
CA ARG A 262 -8.89 -27.80 -9.67
C ARG A 262 -7.44 -28.03 -9.25
N ALA A 263 -6.64 -28.76 -10.04
CA ALA A 263 -5.22 -28.95 -9.78
C ALA A 263 -4.44 -27.65 -10.08
N ALA A 264 -4.73 -26.98 -11.19
CA ALA A 264 -4.12 -25.71 -11.57
C ALA A 264 -4.38 -24.61 -10.52
N LEU A 265 -5.63 -24.47 -10.07
CA LEU A 265 -6.02 -23.55 -9.00
C LEU A 265 -5.25 -23.80 -7.70
N LYS A 266 -5.13 -25.06 -7.29
CA LYS A 266 -4.34 -25.44 -6.10
C LYS A 266 -2.86 -25.13 -6.28
N GLY A 267 -2.31 -25.35 -7.47
CA GLY A 267 -0.92 -25.02 -7.83
C GLY A 267 -0.62 -23.53 -7.69
N LYS A 268 -1.60 -22.66 -7.98
CA LYS A 268 -1.53 -21.20 -7.79
C LYS A 268 -2.05 -20.72 -6.43
N GLY A 269 -2.21 -21.62 -5.46
CA GLY A 269 -2.53 -21.27 -4.07
C GLY A 269 -4.01 -20.99 -3.77
N PHE A 270 -4.92 -21.18 -4.72
CA PHE A 270 -6.37 -21.09 -4.45
C PHE A 270 -6.87 -22.32 -3.69
N ARG A 271 -7.73 -22.07 -2.68
CA ARG A 271 -8.33 -23.11 -1.84
C ARG A 271 -9.85 -23.04 -1.91
N TRP A 272 -10.49 -24.21 -1.97
CA TRP A 272 -11.94 -24.32 -1.89
C TRP A 272 -12.46 -23.96 -0.49
N SER A 273 -13.45 -23.08 -0.41
CA SER A 273 -14.17 -22.71 0.80
C SER A 273 -15.55 -23.36 0.82
N PRO A 274 -15.80 -24.38 1.66
CA PRO A 274 -17.12 -25.01 1.75
C PRO A 274 -18.23 -24.06 2.21
N LYS A 275 -17.90 -23.07 3.06
CA LYS A 275 -18.87 -22.10 3.59
C LYS A 275 -19.34 -21.09 2.54
N ALA A 276 -18.42 -20.65 1.69
CA ALA A 276 -18.71 -19.65 0.66
C ALA A 276 -18.96 -20.27 -0.72
N ALA A 277 -18.79 -21.60 -0.86
CA ALA A 277 -18.90 -22.34 -2.11
C ALA A 277 -18.07 -21.77 -3.27
N VAL A 278 -16.87 -21.26 -2.97
CA VAL A 278 -15.97 -20.62 -3.93
C VAL A 278 -14.53 -21.08 -3.76
N TRP A 279 -13.74 -20.94 -4.82
CA TRP A 279 -12.28 -20.98 -4.73
C TRP A 279 -11.77 -19.62 -4.29
N GLN A 280 -10.89 -19.56 -3.30
CA GLN A 280 -10.40 -18.28 -2.80
C GLN A 280 -8.94 -18.34 -2.35
N ARG A 281 -8.29 -17.18 -2.38
CA ARG A 281 -6.99 -16.92 -1.73
C ARG A 281 -6.97 -15.51 -1.14
N GLN A 282 -5.94 -15.20 -0.35
CA GLN A 282 -5.76 -13.85 0.20
C GLN A 282 -5.66 -12.83 -0.95
N LEU A 283 -6.37 -11.71 -0.81
CA LEU A 283 -6.32 -10.64 -1.78
C LEU A 283 -4.98 -9.91 -1.68
N ASN A 284 -4.13 -10.12 -2.69
CA ASN A 284 -2.85 -9.44 -2.86
C ASN A 284 -2.56 -9.26 -4.37
N HIS A 285 -1.55 -8.45 -4.71
CA HIS A 285 -1.20 -8.19 -6.11
C HIS A 285 -0.93 -9.49 -6.88
N ASP A 286 -0.17 -10.41 -6.28
CA ASP A 286 0.10 -11.73 -6.84
C ASP A 286 -1.19 -12.52 -7.11
N ALA A 287 -2.27 -12.30 -6.35
CA ALA A 287 -3.54 -13.03 -6.52
C ALA A 287 -4.25 -12.62 -7.76
N ILE A 288 -4.29 -11.31 -7.96
CA ILE A 288 -4.86 -10.71 -9.15
C ILE A 288 -4.01 -11.12 -10.36
N TRP A 289 -2.68 -11.02 -10.25
CA TRP A 289 -1.76 -11.41 -11.31
C TRP A 289 -1.92 -12.88 -11.69
N GLU A 290 -1.84 -13.80 -10.73
CA GLU A 290 -1.97 -15.23 -11.01
C GLU A 290 -3.34 -15.62 -11.54
N ALA A 291 -4.41 -14.98 -11.05
CA ALA A 291 -5.75 -15.23 -11.56
C ALA A 291 -5.89 -14.78 -13.02
N LYS A 292 -5.33 -13.63 -13.40
CA LYS A 292 -5.36 -13.14 -14.78
C LYS A 292 -4.58 -14.03 -15.76
N HIS A 293 -3.50 -14.67 -15.30
CA HIS A 293 -2.61 -15.48 -16.14
C HIS A 293 -2.98 -16.97 -16.15
N LEU A 294 -4.01 -17.37 -15.42
CA LEU A 294 -4.48 -18.74 -15.41
C LEU A 294 -5.51 -18.93 -16.53
N GLU A 295 -5.16 -19.72 -17.55
CA GLU A 295 -5.97 -19.89 -18.78
C GLU A 295 -7.46 -20.17 -18.51
N CYS A 296 -7.76 -21.00 -17.50
CA CYS A 296 -9.14 -21.39 -17.16
C CYS A 296 -9.99 -20.33 -16.45
N ILE A 297 -9.42 -19.20 -16.03
CA ILE A 297 -10.13 -18.11 -15.34
C ILE A 297 -9.67 -16.72 -15.83
N ARG A 298 -9.00 -16.69 -16.98
CA ARG A 298 -8.56 -15.47 -17.64
C ARG A 298 -9.78 -14.58 -17.89
N PRO A 299 -9.68 -13.25 -17.70
CA PRO A 299 -10.75 -12.34 -18.06
C PRO A 299 -11.24 -12.64 -19.47
N LEU A 300 -12.56 -12.80 -19.60
CA LEU A 300 -13.18 -12.69 -20.91
C LEU A 300 -12.75 -11.32 -21.45
N PRO A 301 -12.19 -11.26 -22.68
CA PRO A 301 -11.94 -9.97 -23.30
C PRO A 301 -13.27 -9.22 -23.28
N ASP A 302 -13.27 -8.00 -22.72
CA ASP A 302 -14.46 -7.15 -22.75
C ASP A 302 -15.00 -7.16 -24.18
N ARG A 303 -16.24 -7.65 -24.30
CA ARG A 303 -16.74 -8.24 -25.55
C ARG A 303 -16.97 -7.16 -26.60
N GLN A 304 -16.20 -7.18 -27.69
CA GLN A 304 -16.67 -7.53 -29.04
C GLN A 304 -15.52 -8.18 -29.85
N PRO A 305 -15.73 -9.38 -30.45
CA PRO A 305 -14.81 -9.93 -31.42
C PRO A 305 -14.94 -9.13 -32.73
N GLY A 306 -14.20 -8.03 -32.82
CA GLY A 306 -14.27 -7.11 -33.95
C GLY A 306 -13.17 -6.07 -34.02
N GLU A 307 -12.62 -5.62 -32.89
CA GLU A 307 -11.55 -4.61 -32.89
C GLU A 307 -10.47 -4.99 -31.88
N ALA A 308 -9.67 -6.00 -32.24
CA ALA A 308 -8.28 -5.96 -31.83
C ALA A 308 -7.69 -4.73 -32.54
N GLY A 309 -7.71 -3.58 -31.84
CA GLY A 309 -6.93 -2.44 -32.26
C GLY A 309 -5.49 -2.92 -32.48
N PRO A 310 -4.82 -2.43 -33.53
CA PRO A 310 -3.52 -2.93 -33.97
C PRO A 310 -2.55 -3.07 -32.79
N GLU A 311 -1.75 -4.14 -32.80
CA GLU A 311 -0.68 -4.32 -31.81
C GLU A 311 0.24 -3.10 -31.87
N PRO A 312 0.48 -2.42 -30.74
CA PRO A 312 1.27 -1.21 -30.77
C PRO A 312 2.73 -1.55 -31.05
N GLU A 313 3.39 -0.73 -31.88
CA GLU A 313 4.84 -0.87 -32.13
C GLU A 313 5.68 -0.59 -30.86
N ASN A 314 5.08 0.08 -29.87
CA ASN A 314 5.69 0.43 -28.58
C ASN A 314 4.90 -0.15 -27.39
N ASP A 315 5.50 -0.17 -26.19
CA ASP A 315 4.85 -0.63 -24.94
C ASP A 315 3.56 0.16 -24.57
N TRP A 316 3.28 1.27 -25.26
CA TRP A 316 2.14 2.16 -25.06
C TRP A 316 1.43 2.51 -26.36
N ARG A 317 0.12 2.69 -26.29
CA ARG A 317 -0.73 3.18 -27.38
C ARG A 317 -1.64 4.31 -26.95
N LEU A 318 -2.02 5.16 -27.91
CA LEU A 318 -3.03 6.19 -27.68
C LEU A 318 -4.44 5.60 -27.87
N TYR A 319 -5.38 6.12 -27.08
CA TYR A 319 -6.80 5.90 -27.27
C TYR A 319 -7.57 7.23 -27.23
N LEU A 320 -8.73 7.25 -27.89
CA LEU A 320 -9.68 8.35 -27.88
C LEU A 320 -11.03 7.91 -27.37
N VAL A 321 -11.68 8.81 -26.63
CA VAL A 321 -13.12 8.73 -26.36
C VAL A 321 -13.75 9.97 -26.98
N GLN A 322 -14.58 9.76 -28.01
CA GLN A 322 -15.18 10.85 -28.78
C GLN A 322 -16.04 11.78 -27.90
N ASP A 323 -16.75 11.21 -26.93
CA ASP A 323 -17.53 11.95 -25.93
C ASP A 323 -17.57 11.20 -24.60
N LEU A 324 -16.63 11.55 -23.70
CA LEU A 324 -16.48 11.04 -22.34
C LEU A 324 -17.68 11.42 -21.46
N ASN A 325 -18.44 12.47 -21.80
CA ASN A 325 -19.64 12.83 -21.04
C ASN A 325 -20.72 11.75 -21.09
N THR A 326 -20.70 10.88 -22.12
CA THR A 326 -21.59 9.71 -22.18
C THR A 326 -21.32 8.67 -21.09
N TRP A 327 -20.14 8.70 -20.47
CA TRP A 327 -19.74 7.83 -19.36
C TRP A 327 -20.09 8.44 -18.00
N SER A 328 -20.12 9.76 -17.88
CA SER A 328 -20.41 10.48 -16.63
C SER A 328 -21.90 10.63 -16.35
N VAL A 329 -22.70 10.87 -17.40
CA VAL A 329 -24.15 10.81 -17.36
C VAL A 329 -24.53 9.36 -17.59
N LYS A 330 -25.37 8.74 -16.73
CA LYS A 330 -25.87 7.36 -16.89
C LYS A 330 -26.70 7.20 -18.18
N SER A 331 -26.04 7.28 -19.33
CA SER A 331 -26.64 7.19 -20.65
C SER A 331 -26.81 5.72 -21.02
N GLU A 332 -27.84 5.40 -21.81
CA GLU A 332 -28.10 4.02 -22.25
C GLU A 332 -27.05 3.50 -23.26
N LYS A 333 -26.18 4.38 -23.79
CA LYS A 333 -25.16 4.06 -24.80
C LYS A 333 -23.88 4.84 -24.53
N TYR A 334 -22.83 4.12 -24.14
CA TYR A 334 -21.49 4.66 -23.99
C TYR A 334 -20.80 4.81 -25.34
N THR A 335 -20.06 5.90 -25.50
CA THR A 335 -19.16 6.07 -26.65
C THR A 335 -17.98 5.11 -26.51
N PRO A 336 -17.70 4.25 -27.51
CA PRO A 336 -16.60 3.30 -27.44
C PRO A 336 -15.23 3.98 -27.41
N ILE A 337 -14.25 3.28 -26.85
CA ILE A 337 -12.84 3.71 -26.83
C ILE A 337 -12.19 3.32 -28.16
N GLU A 338 -11.82 4.30 -28.98
CA GLU A 338 -11.06 4.11 -30.22
C GLU A 338 -9.57 3.95 -29.87
N ARG A 339 -8.89 2.94 -30.40
CA ARG A 339 -7.46 2.66 -30.12
C ARG A 339 -6.66 2.71 -31.41
N PHE A 340 -5.46 3.30 -31.36
CA PHE A 340 -4.65 3.57 -32.55
C PHE A 340 -3.32 2.83 -32.53
N ALA A 341 -2.83 2.46 -33.71
CA ALA A 341 -1.53 1.80 -33.88
C ALA A 341 -0.37 2.79 -33.73
N SER A 342 -0.63 4.04 -34.14
CA SER A 342 0.38 5.07 -34.26
C SER A 342 -0.09 6.41 -33.69
N LEU A 343 0.87 7.25 -33.29
CA LEU A 343 0.59 8.58 -32.78
C LEU A 343 -0.08 9.48 -33.84
N GLU A 344 0.34 9.36 -35.11
CA GLU A 344 -0.21 10.16 -36.21
C GLU A 344 -1.68 9.85 -36.51
N GLU A 345 -2.08 8.58 -36.45
CA GLU A 345 -3.49 8.19 -36.60
C GLU A 345 -4.35 8.79 -35.48
N ALA A 346 -3.88 8.68 -34.23
CA ALA A 346 -4.57 9.24 -33.08
C ALA A 346 -4.72 10.77 -33.19
N LYS A 347 -3.68 11.48 -33.65
CA LYS A 347 -3.74 12.92 -33.89
C LYS A 347 -4.70 13.29 -35.02
N ALA A 348 -4.66 12.58 -36.15
CA ALA A 348 -5.57 12.84 -37.26
C ALA A 348 -7.03 12.70 -36.79
N ARG A 349 -7.32 11.64 -36.03
CA ARG A 349 -8.65 11.41 -35.46
C ARG A 349 -9.02 12.43 -34.41
N PHE A 350 -8.08 12.82 -33.54
CA PHE A 350 -8.29 13.88 -32.56
C PHE A 350 -8.67 15.20 -33.25
N LEU A 351 -7.92 15.61 -34.27
CA LEU A 351 -8.16 16.87 -35.00
C LEU A 351 -9.46 16.86 -35.81
N GLU A 352 -9.92 15.68 -36.26
CA GLU A 352 -11.23 15.52 -36.90
C GLU A 352 -12.38 15.73 -35.90
N LEU A 353 -12.24 15.20 -34.68
CA LEU A 353 -13.26 15.30 -33.63
C LEU A 353 -13.22 16.64 -32.89
N ARG A 354 -12.06 17.29 -32.81
CA ARG A 354 -11.85 18.52 -32.07
C ARG A 354 -12.81 19.69 -32.40
N PRO A 355 -13.17 19.96 -33.67
CA PRO A 355 -14.06 21.07 -34.04
C PRO A 355 -15.55 20.77 -33.88
N GLN A 356 -15.94 19.57 -33.43
CA GLN A 356 -17.35 19.23 -33.24
C GLN A 356 -18.02 20.14 -32.20
N ASP A 357 -19.25 20.58 -32.46
CA ASP A 357 -19.94 21.62 -31.69
C ASP A 357 -20.04 21.30 -30.19
N TYR A 358 -20.33 20.03 -29.86
CA TYR A 358 -20.48 19.56 -28.48
C TYR A 358 -19.20 19.74 -27.65
N ASN A 359 -18.01 19.72 -28.27
CA ASN A 359 -16.75 19.98 -27.55
C ASN A 359 -16.61 21.42 -27.05
N SER A 360 -17.42 22.34 -27.57
CA SER A 360 -17.42 23.76 -27.22
C SER A 360 -18.66 24.19 -26.43
N GLU A 361 -19.57 23.27 -26.14
CA GLU A 361 -20.81 23.59 -25.43
C GLU A 361 -20.52 24.07 -24.00
N ALA A 362 -21.09 25.22 -23.64
CA ALA A 362 -21.08 25.75 -22.28
C ALA A 362 -22.17 25.06 -21.45
N VAL A 363 -21.99 23.77 -21.18
CA VAL A 363 -22.86 23.00 -20.29
C VAL A 363 -22.54 23.36 -18.83
N GLY A 364 -23.54 23.27 -17.95
CA GLY A 364 -23.37 23.45 -16.50
C GLY A 364 -22.33 22.50 -15.90
N LEU A 365 -21.94 22.78 -14.65
CA LEU A 365 -20.92 21.98 -13.95
C LEU A 365 -21.40 20.52 -13.75
N GLY A 366 -20.53 19.57 -14.05
CA GLY A 366 -20.71 18.15 -13.79
C GLY A 366 -20.58 17.80 -12.30
N PRO A 367 -20.69 16.51 -11.94
CA PRO A 367 -20.62 16.04 -10.56
C PRO A 367 -19.31 16.37 -9.84
N ASP A 368 -18.23 16.54 -10.60
CA ASP A 368 -16.90 16.96 -10.16
C ASP A 368 -16.79 18.49 -9.96
N GLY A 369 -17.88 19.23 -10.18
CA GLY A 369 -17.92 20.69 -10.13
C GLY A 369 -17.23 21.35 -11.32
N ARG A 370 -17.02 20.63 -12.44
CA ARG A 370 -16.26 21.11 -13.62
C ARG A 370 -17.12 21.05 -14.88
N PRO A 371 -16.87 21.87 -15.91
CA PRO A 371 -17.52 21.69 -17.21
C PRO A 371 -17.25 20.28 -17.75
N PRO A 372 -18.22 19.57 -18.32
CA PRO A 372 -18.02 18.19 -18.77
C PRO A 372 -16.86 18.08 -19.75
N ALA A 373 -16.09 17.00 -19.62
CA ALA A 373 -15.13 16.59 -20.64
C ALA A 373 -15.90 15.85 -21.73
N HIS A 374 -15.76 16.33 -22.96
CA HIS A 374 -16.31 15.66 -24.13
C HIS A 374 -15.22 14.81 -24.79
N LEU A 375 -14.39 15.38 -25.65
CA LEU A 375 -13.27 14.64 -26.24
C LEU A 375 -12.18 14.33 -25.21
N ALA A 376 -11.78 13.06 -25.10
CA ALA A 376 -10.66 12.63 -24.26
C ALA A 376 -9.62 11.87 -25.08
N LEU A 377 -8.35 12.15 -24.81
CA LEU A 377 -7.20 11.42 -25.35
C LEU A 377 -6.41 10.85 -24.18
N GLY A 378 -6.09 9.56 -24.23
CA GLY A 378 -5.38 8.84 -23.18
C GLY A 378 -4.33 7.89 -23.73
N ILE A 379 -3.54 7.34 -22.81
CA ILE A 379 -2.53 6.30 -23.09
C ILE A 379 -2.89 5.02 -22.37
N GLU A 380 -2.69 3.89 -23.03
CA GLU A 380 -2.91 2.54 -22.50
C GLU A 380 -1.66 1.70 -22.76
N SER A 381 -1.23 0.92 -21.76
CA SER A 381 -0.10 0.01 -21.91
C SER A 381 -0.50 -1.20 -22.76
N ALA A 382 0.45 -1.78 -23.50
CA ALA A 382 0.20 -2.91 -24.39
C ALA A 382 -0.36 -4.15 -23.66
N ASP A 383 -0.03 -4.32 -22.38
CA ASP A 383 -0.54 -5.37 -21.50
C ASP A 383 -1.95 -5.09 -20.93
N GLY A 384 -2.52 -3.90 -21.21
CA GLY A 384 -3.81 -3.43 -20.68
C GLY A 384 -3.85 -3.25 -19.16
N LEU A 385 -2.70 -3.24 -18.49
CA LEU A 385 -2.61 -3.10 -17.03
C LEU A 385 -2.63 -1.65 -16.55
N SER A 386 -2.31 -0.70 -17.42
CA SER A 386 -2.23 0.72 -17.10
C SER A 386 -2.94 1.52 -18.19
N ALA A 387 -3.85 2.41 -17.79
CA ALA A 387 -4.43 3.40 -18.68
C ALA A 387 -4.62 4.70 -17.92
N ALA A 388 -4.39 5.83 -18.59
CA ALA A 388 -4.68 7.15 -18.04
C ALA A 388 -5.07 8.12 -19.15
N ASP A 389 -6.05 8.98 -18.87
CA ASP A 389 -6.33 10.13 -19.70
C ASP A 389 -5.20 11.15 -19.54
N ILE A 390 -4.80 11.76 -20.66
CA ILE A 390 -3.76 12.79 -20.69
C ILE A 390 -4.29 14.14 -21.18
N LEU A 391 -5.40 14.15 -21.92
CA LEU A 391 -6.02 15.38 -22.43
C LEU A 391 -7.53 15.29 -22.38
N TYR A 392 -8.16 16.34 -21.85
CA TYR A 392 -9.61 16.57 -21.98
C TYR A 392 -9.90 17.83 -22.78
N VAL A 393 -10.93 17.78 -23.63
CA VAL A 393 -11.51 18.98 -24.23
C VAL A 393 -12.72 19.41 -23.41
N ARG A 394 -12.63 20.60 -22.83
CA ARG A 394 -13.71 21.24 -22.07
C ARG A 394 -13.93 22.64 -22.62
N GLN A 395 -15.16 22.96 -23.01
CA GLN A 395 -15.54 24.28 -23.53
C GLN A 395 -14.59 24.80 -24.63
N GLY A 396 -14.20 23.90 -25.53
CA GLY A 396 -13.35 24.24 -26.66
C GLY A 396 -11.90 24.52 -26.30
N ARG A 397 -11.41 24.11 -25.12
CA ARG A 397 -10.00 24.19 -24.70
C ARG A 397 -9.42 22.82 -24.36
N ASN A 398 -8.14 22.61 -24.68
CA ASN A 398 -7.37 21.41 -24.37
C ASN A 398 -6.79 21.53 -22.94
N TYR A 399 -7.26 20.68 -22.04
CA TYR A 399 -6.78 20.58 -20.68
C TYR A 399 -5.83 19.40 -20.54
N LEU A 400 -4.61 19.64 -20.07
CA LEU A 400 -3.73 18.58 -19.62
C LEU A 400 -4.30 17.95 -18.34
N VAL A 401 -4.48 16.63 -18.38
CA VAL A 401 -4.89 15.83 -17.23
C VAL A 401 -3.63 15.38 -16.50
N THR A 402 -3.52 15.68 -15.22
CA THR A 402 -2.29 15.41 -14.45
C THR A 402 -2.30 14.08 -13.72
N ASP A 403 -3.32 13.23 -13.91
CA ASP A 403 -3.51 11.99 -13.14
C ASP A 403 -2.35 10.99 -13.36
N PHE A 404 -1.71 11.02 -14.53
CA PHE A 404 -0.50 10.24 -14.81
C PHE A 404 0.65 10.53 -13.82
N THR A 405 0.70 11.72 -13.20
CA THR A 405 1.74 12.08 -12.21
C THR A 405 1.61 11.29 -10.90
N GLN A 406 0.42 10.77 -10.61
CA GLN A 406 0.15 9.95 -9.41
C GLN A 406 0.44 8.46 -9.64
N MET A 407 0.76 8.06 -10.87
CA MET A 407 1.01 6.67 -11.24
C MET A 407 2.50 6.44 -11.48
N ASP A 408 3.20 5.80 -10.52
CA ASP A 408 4.65 5.57 -10.60
C ASP A 408 5.08 4.93 -11.93
N ARG A 409 4.30 3.98 -12.44
CA ARG A 409 4.56 3.30 -13.72
C ARG A 409 4.49 4.23 -14.93
N LEU A 410 3.62 5.24 -14.95
CA LEU A 410 3.55 6.20 -16.05
C LEU A 410 4.60 7.30 -15.86
N ARG A 411 4.80 7.76 -14.62
CA ARG A 411 5.73 8.84 -14.28
C ARG A 411 7.19 8.47 -14.56
N GLU A 412 7.56 7.21 -14.33
CA GLU A 412 8.95 6.74 -14.45
C GLU A 412 9.26 6.13 -15.83
N ASP A 413 8.27 6.02 -16.71
CA ASP A 413 8.44 5.43 -18.04
C ASP A 413 8.90 6.49 -19.06
N PRO A 414 10.09 6.33 -19.66
CA PRO A 414 10.60 7.28 -20.64
C PRO A 414 9.72 7.39 -21.89
N VAL A 415 9.05 6.31 -22.32
CA VAL A 415 8.16 6.31 -23.49
C VAL A 415 6.94 7.18 -23.24
N VAL A 416 6.41 7.17 -22.02
CA VAL A 416 5.29 8.04 -21.63
C VAL A 416 5.70 9.51 -21.70
N SER A 417 6.92 9.85 -21.25
CA SER A 417 7.46 11.20 -21.36
C SER A 417 7.61 11.64 -22.83
N GLU A 418 8.08 10.76 -23.72
CA GLU A 418 8.17 11.03 -25.16
C GLU A 418 6.79 11.27 -25.78
N ILE A 419 5.79 10.46 -25.43
CA ILE A 419 4.41 10.63 -25.90
C ILE A 419 3.82 11.96 -25.42
N LEU A 420 4.00 12.31 -24.13
CA LEU A 420 3.51 13.58 -23.58
C LEU A 420 4.18 14.80 -24.25
N GLY A 421 5.49 14.72 -24.50
CA GLY A 421 6.23 15.74 -25.25
C GLY A 421 5.73 15.88 -26.69
N TRP A 422 5.45 14.75 -27.34
CA TRP A 422 4.88 14.73 -28.69
C TRP A 422 3.47 15.33 -28.73
N VAL A 423 2.57 14.92 -27.83
CA VAL A 423 1.20 15.47 -27.73
C VAL A 423 1.23 16.97 -27.47
N SER A 424 2.10 17.42 -26.56
CA SER A 424 2.28 18.85 -26.29
C SER A 424 2.72 19.64 -27.52
N LYS A 425 3.53 19.05 -28.41
CA LYS A 425 4.05 19.72 -29.61
C LYS A 425 3.06 19.70 -30.77
N GLU A 426 2.40 18.56 -30.98
CA GLU A 426 1.61 18.29 -32.20
C GLU A 426 0.11 18.53 -32.03
N ILE A 427 -0.41 18.43 -30.80
CA ILE A 427 -1.82 18.69 -30.46
C ILE A 427 -1.95 19.97 -29.63
N GLY A 428 -1.07 20.15 -28.64
CA GLY A 428 -1.03 21.35 -27.79
C GLY A 428 -2.01 21.32 -26.62
N PHE A 429 -1.65 22.02 -25.55
CA PHE A 429 -2.46 22.22 -24.35
C PHE A 429 -2.69 23.71 -24.12
N ASP A 430 -3.92 24.09 -23.80
CA ASP A 430 -4.28 25.47 -23.47
C ASP A 430 -4.16 25.72 -21.97
N LEU A 431 -4.66 24.75 -21.18
CA LEU A 431 -4.78 24.85 -19.74
C LEU A 431 -4.28 23.57 -19.08
N VAL A 432 -3.87 23.70 -17.83
CA VAL A 432 -3.61 22.57 -16.95
C VAL A 432 -4.28 22.87 -15.62
N GLN A 433 -4.87 21.86 -15.02
CA GLN A 433 -5.53 21.99 -13.73
C GLN A 433 -4.98 20.96 -12.76
N PRO A 434 -3.93 21.32 -11.98
CA PRO A 434 -3.42 20.45 -10.93
C PRO A 434 -4.50 20.12 -9.88
N PRO A 435 -4.39 18.97 -9.18
CA PRO A 435 -5.38 18.58 -8.18
C PRO A 435 -5.54 19.64 -7.09
N GLY A 436 -6.78 20.09 -6.86
CA GLY A 436 -7.09 21.09 -5.84
C GLY A 436 -6.79 22.55 -6.23
N CYS A 437 -6.30 22.80 -7.45
CA CYS A 437 -5.99 24.14 -7.95
C CYS A 437 -6.99 24.62 -9.00
N ALA A 438 -7.07 25.93 -9.19
CA ALA A 438 -7.76 26.52 -10.35
C ALA A 438 -6.98 26.21 -11.64
N PRO A 439 -7.65 26.15 -12.81
CA PRO A 439 -6.94 26.02 -14.09
C PRO A 439 -5.95 27.16 -14.29
N VAL A 440 -4.73 26.82 -14.70
CA VAL A 440 -3.69 27.77 -15.09
C VAL A 440 -3.35 27.60 -16.56
N SER A 441 -2.82 28.65 -17.18
CA SER A 441 -2.27 28.56 -18.55
C SER A 441 -1.19 27.50 -18.60
N PHE A 442 -1.24 26.62 -19.60
CA PHE A 442 -0.18 25.62 -19.78
C PHE A 442 1.19 26.27 -20.01
N GLU A 443 1.21 27.44 -20.67
CA GLU A 443 2.43 28.21 -20.93
C GLU A 443 3.05 28.82 -19.66
N GLU A 444 2.21 29.12 -18.67
CA GLU A 444 2.63 29.68 -17.37
C GLU A 444 2.78 28.59 -16.30
N TRP A 445 2.59 27.32 -16.67
CA TRP A 445 2.61 26.24 -15.72
C TRP A 445 4.02 25.99 -15.20
N ASP A 446 4.19 26.27 -13.92
CA ASP A 446 5.41 26.04 -13.16
C ASP A 446 5.54 24.54 -12.84
N ASN A 447 5.97 23.76 -13.85
CA ASN A 447 6.31 22.35 -13.69
C ASN A 447 7.70 22.04 -14.28
N PRO A 448 8.69 21.74 -13.44
CA PRO A 448 10.05 21.44 -13.92
C PRO A 448 10.20 20.02 -14.49
N TYR A 449 9.20 19.15 -14.35
CA TYR A 449 9.28 17.73 -14.69
C TYR A 449 8.48 17.33 -15.95
N PHE A 450 7.66 18.24 -16.49
CA PHE A 450 6.93 17.96 -17.72
C PHE A 450 7.86 18.13 -18.93
N PRO A 451 7.83 17.25 -19.95
CA PRO A 451 8.74 17.27 -21.08
C PRO A 451 8.59 18.47 -22.04
N ALA A 452 7.67 19.40 -21.76
CA ALA A 452 7.46 20.59 -22.58
C ALA A 452 8.33 21.76 -22.11
N VAL A 453 9.02 22.37 -23.09
CA VAL A 453 9.71 23.65 -22.93
C VAL A 453 8.69 24.78 -23.02
N THR A 454 8.28 25.29 -21.85
CA THR A 454 7.33 26.40 -21.65
C THR A 454 8.00 27.52 -20.84
N ALA A 455 7.47 28.73 -20.93
CA ALA A 455 7.97 29.87 -20.15
C ALA A 455 7.90 29.60 -18.64
N GLY A 456 6.82 28.96 -18.16
CA GLY A 456 6.63 28.57 -16.77
C GLY A 456 7.66 27.54 -16.29
N SER A 457 7.89 26.47 -17.06
CA SER A 457 8.85 25.42 -16.69
C SER A 457 10.30 25.92 -16.68
N ILE A 458 10.68 26.77 -17.62
CA ILE A 458 12.00 27.42 -17.63
C ILE A 458 12.14 28.36 -16.42
N ALA A 459 11.14 29.21 -16.18
CA ALA A 459 11.15 30.17 -15.08
C ALA A 459 11.25 29.50 -13.70
N ALA A 460 10.58 28.37 -13.51
CA ALA A 460 10.66 27.53 -12.33
C ALA A 460 12.09 27.06 -12.06
N ARG A 461 12.74 26.50 -13.09
CA ARG A 461 14.11 25.98 -12.99
C ARG A 461 15.14 27.08 -12.74
N ILE A 462 14.95 28.27 -13.33
CA ILE A 462 15.77 29.45 -13.02
C ILE A 462 15.64 29.83 -11.54
N TYR A 463 14.43 29.86 -11.01
CA TYR A 463 14.18 30.17 -9.59
C TYR A 463 14.84 29.14 -8.67
N ASP A 464 14.68 27.84 -8.96
CA ASP A 464 15.25 26.76 -8.14
C ASP A 464 16.80 26.79 -8.16
N LEU A 465 17.40 27.04 -9.34
CA LEU A 465 18.84 27.24 -9.48
C LEU A 465 19.35 28.45 -8.69
N GLY A 466 18.63 29.58 -8.78
CA GLY A 466 18.93 30.80 -8.02
C GLY A 466 18.85 30.58 -6.51
N ARG A 467 17.80 29.90 -6.03
CA ARG A 467 17.63 29.57 -4.61
C ARG A 467 18.74 28.68 -4.07
N GLN A 468 19.29 27.79 -4.89
CA GLN A 468 20.39 26.91 -4.55
C GLN A 468 21.74 27.64 -4.49
N CYS A 469 22.01 28.55 -5.43
CA CYS A 469 23.35 29.13 -5.62
C CYS A 469 23.52 30.50 -4.94
N ILE A 470 22.48 31.33 -4.96
CA ILE A 470 22.47 32.69 -4.39
C ILE A 470 21.22 32.88 -3.53
N PRO A 471 21.10 32.13 -2.42
CA PRO A 471 19.90 32.12 -1.60
C PRO A 471 19.53 33.51 -1.05
N GLU A 472 20.50 34.40 -0.83
CA GLU A 472 20.29 35.76 -0.31
C GLU A 472 19.51 36.65 -1.30
N ASP A 473 19.76 36.50 -2.61
CA ASP A 473 19.06 37.24 -3.68
C ASP A 473 17.65 36.70 -3.94
N PHE A 474 17.34 35.51 -3.40
CA PHE A 474 16.06 34.81 -3.50
C PHE A 474 15.40 34.60 -2.12
N ALA A 475 15.88 35.29 -1.08
CA ALA A 475 15.47 35.05 0.32
C ALA A 475 14.25 35.86 0.77
N ASP A 476 14.01 37.07 0.24
CA ASP A 476 12.96 37.96 0.78
C ASP A 476 12.30 38.91 -0.25
N GLU A 477 10.99 39.16 -0.02
CA GLU A 477 10.00 40.05 -0.68
C GLU A 477 9.07 39.52 -1.79
N THR A 478 9.38 38.47 -2.54
CA THR A 478 8.45 37.88 -3.53
C THR A 478 8.20 36.41 -3.28
N SER A 479 6.93 35.97 -3.32
CA SER A 479 6.60 34.54 -3.27
C SER A 479 7.20 33.83 -4.47
N ARG A 480 7.51 32.54 -4.34
CA ARG A 480 8.01 31.70 -5.46
C ARG A 480 7.13 31.89 -6.71
N GLU A 481 5.81 31.92 -6.53
CA GLU A 481 4.87 32.16 -7.64
C GLU A 481 5.08 33.52 -8.30
N GLY A 482 5.33 34.58 -7.51
CA GLY A 482 5.59 35.92 -8.02
C GLY A 482 6.86 36.01 -8.85
N THR A 483 7.96 35.42 -8.37
CA THR A 483 9.25 35.44 -9.07
C THR A 483 9.21 34.59 -10.35
N VAL A 484 8.60 33.40 -10.29
CA VAL A 484 8.40 32.55 -11.48
C VAL A 484 7.54 33.28 -12.52
N ALA A 485 6.46 33.94 -12.10
CA ALA A 485 5.61 34.72 -13.00
C ALA A 485 6.34 35.93 -13.63
N VAL A 486 7.37 36.49 -12.99
CA VAL A 486 8.20 37.55 -13.59
C VAL A 486 9.07 36.98 -14.70
N PHE A 487 9.81 35.91 -14.43
CA PHE A 487 10.66 35.27 -15.45
C PHE A 487 9.84 34.73 -16.62
N ALA A 488 8.69 34.09 -16.37
CA ALA A 488 7.80 33.60 -17.42
C ALA A 488 7.31 34.75 -18.32
N ARG A 489 6.89 35.88 -17.75
CA ARG A 489 6.49 37.08 -18.53
C ARG A 489 7.64 37.71 -19.30
N MET A 490 8.87 37.64 -18.79
CA MET A 490 10.05 38.13 -19.52
C MET A 490 10.36 37.24 -20.73
N LEU A 491 10.21 35.92 -20.59
CA LEU A 491 10.34 34.97 -21.71
C LEU A 491 9.26 35.19 -22.77
N GLN A 492 8.00 35.40 -22.38
CA GLN A 492 6.86 35.59 -23.29
C GLN A 492 6.79 36.95 -24.01
N LYS A 493 7.46 37.99 -23.50
CA LYS A 493 7.38 39.34 -24.09
C LYS A 493 8.16 39.49 -25.40
N GLY A 494 9.02 38.53 -25.72
CA GLY A 494 9.68 38.35 -27.01
C GLY A 494 10.68 39.43 -27.44
N GLY A 495 11.85 38.97 -27.90
CA GLY A 495 12.94 39.78 -28.43
C GLY A 495 14.31 39.21 -28.04
N THR A 496 15.25 39.19 -28.99
CA THR A 496 16.59 38.60 -28.77
C THR A 496 17.35 39.20 -27.59
N GLY A 497 16.94 40.35 -27.04
CA GLY A 497 17.47 40.92 -25.80
C GLY A 497 17.07 40.17 -24.54
N GLY A 498 15.77 39.90 -24.32
CA GLY A 498 15.26 39.34 -23.07
C GLY A 498 15.71 37.89 -22.81
N ALA A 499 15.63 37.02 -23.82
CA ALA A 499 16.10 35.63 -23.70
C ALA A 499 17.63 35.56 -23.51
N ARG A 500 18.40 36.45 -24.16
CA ARG A 500 19.86 36.54 -23.98
C ARG A 500 20.25 37.07 -22.60
N GLU A 501 19.53 38.07 -22.10
CA GLU A 501 19.74 38.61 -20.75
C GLU A 501 19.46 37.57 -19.68
N ILE A 502 18.37 36.81 -19.82
CA ILE A 502 18.04 35.70 -18.90
C ILE A 502 19.12 34.60 -18.98
N ALA A 503 19.53 34.19 -20.18
CA ALA A 503 20.58 33.19 -20.35
C ALA A 503 21.92 33.64 -19.73
N LEU A 504 22.28 34.92 -19.86
CA LEU A 504 23.47 35.50 -19.22
C LEU A 504 23.35 35.50 -17.70
N ALA A 505 22.17 35.83 -17.16
CA ALA A 505 21.90 35.77 -15.73
C ALA A 505 22.03 34.34 -15.20
N VAL A 506 21.48 33.34 -15.90
CA VAL A 506 21.62 31.91 -15.54
C VAL A 506 23.09 31.47 -15.53
N SER A 507 23.89 31.87 -16.52
CA SER A 507 25.34 31.64 -16.51
C SER A 507 26.03 32.28 -15.32
N GLY A 508 25.63 33.50 -14.93
CA GLY A 508 26.17 34.20 -13.76
C GLY A 508 25.85 33.49 -12.45
N ILE A 509 24.61 33.02 -12.28
CA ILE A 509 24.15 32.27 -11.09
C ILE A 509 24.99 31.01 -10.86
N ALA A 510 25.37 30.32 -11.94
CA ALA A 510 26.08 29.04 -11.88
C ALA A 510 27.62 29.16 -11.92
N MET A 511 28.19 30.37 -12.01
CA MET A 511 29.61 30.61 -12.26
C MET A 511 30.54 29.94 -11.23
N ASP A 512 30.17 30.02 -9.95
CA ASP A 512 30.90 29.41 -8.83
C ASP A 512 30.28 28.08 -8.36
N GLY A 513 29.33 27.54 -9.13
CA GLY A 513 28.63 26.30 -8.86
C GLY A 513 29.46 25.05 -9.11
N ASN A 514 29.07 23.93 -8.49
CA ASN A 514 29.66 22.62 -8.80
C ASN A 514 29.26 22.13 -10.21
N GLU A 515 29.84 21.02 -10.66
CA GLU A 515 29.59 20.44 -11.99
C GLU A 515 28.10 20.19 -12.28
N ALA A 516 27.31 19.79 -11.27
CA ALA A 516 25.88 19.56 -11.41
C ALA A 516 25.10 20.88 -11.62
N VAL A 517 25.47 21.94 -10.90
CA VAL A 517 24.89 23.28 -11.05
C VAL A 517 25.20 23.85 -12.44
N GLN A 518 26.42 23.65 -12.94
CA GLN A 518 26.82 24.09 -14.28
C GLN A 518 26.08 23.31 -15.38
N ALA A 519 25.89 22.00 -15.20
CA ALA A 519 25.12 21.18 -16.12
C ALA A 519 23.65 21.63 -16.21
N GLU A 520 23.02 21.91 -15.07
CA GLU A 520 21.64 22.39 -15.00
C GLU A 520 21.48 23.78 -15.64
N ALA A 521 22.40 24.70 -15.36
CA ALA A 521 22.42 26.02 -15.98
C ALA A 521 22.54 25.96 -17.51
N ASN A 522 23.42 25.08 -18.03
CA ASN A 522 23.55 24.86 -19.46
C ASN A 522 22.28 24.28 -20.09
N ALA A 523 21.60 23.36 -19.41
CA ALA A 523 20.32 22.81 -19.87
C ALA A 523 19.24 23.90 -19.93
N ILE A 524 19.13 24.74 -18.89
CA ILE A 524 18.20 25.89 -18.89
C ILE A 524 18.50 26.85 -20.04
N ILE A 525 19.77 27.15 -20.33
CA ILE A 525 20.16 28.02 -21.45
C ILE A 525 19.76 27.41 -22.80
N GLN A 526 19.91 26.09 -22.97
CA GLN A 526 19.45 25.40 -24.18
C GLN A 526 17.93 25.47 -24.34
N ASP A 527 17.18 25.32 -23.25
CA ASP A 527 15.72 25.42 -23.25
C ASP A 527 15.24 26.85 -23.52
N ILE A 528 15.93 27.88 -22.99
CA ILE A 528 15.68 29.29 -23.33
C ILE A 528 15.89 29.53 -24.83
N ALA A 529 16.97 28.99 -25.40
CA ALA A 529 17.24 29.11 -26.84
C ALA A 529 16.18 28.38 -27.69
N ALA A 530 15.80 27.17 -27.30
CA ALA A 530 14.75 26.40 -27.96
C ALA A 530 13.38 27.09 -27.89
N TYR A 531 13.07 27.73 -26.75
CA TYR A 531 11.86 28.54 -26.57
C TYR A 531 11.89 29.80 -27.45
N GLY A 532 12.99 30.55 -27.47
CA GLY A 532 13.13 31.75 -28.31
C GLY A 532 13.02 31.47 -29.81
N LEU A 533 13.43 30.29 -30.28
CA LEU A 533 13.23 29.84 -31.66
C LEU A 533 11.76 29.56 -31.99
N LYS A 534 10.91 29.19 -31.01
CA LYS A 534 9.46 29.04 -31.23
C LYS A 534 8.77 30.38 -31.52
N GLU A 535 9.23 31.50 -30.94
CA GLU A 535 8.62 32.82 -31.15
C GLU A 535 8.98 33.48 -32.50
N GLU A 536 10.10 33.10 -33.15
CA GLU A 536 10.50 33.67 -34.45
C GLU A 536 9.63 33.16 -35.64
N ALA A 537 8.69 32.24 -35.41
CA ALA A 537 7.77 31.74 -36.44
C ALA A 537 6.37 32.38 -36.37
N PRO A 538 6.23 33.64 -36.85
CA PRO A 538 5.06 33.99 -37.64
C PRO A 538 5.52 34.46 -39.02
N GLU A 539 5.12 33.70 -40.04
CA GLU A 539 5.22 34.10 -41.43
C GLU A 539 4.50 35.46 -41.58
N LYS A 540 5.29 36.54 -41.70
CA LYS A 540 4.75 37.86 -42.01
C LYS A 540 4.02 37.75 -43.35
N VAL A 541 2.70 37.66 -43.31
CA VAL A 541 1.83 37.92 -44.45
C VAL A 541 2.25 39.28 -45.00
N ARG A 542 2.95 39.27 -46.14
CA ARG A 542 3.29 40.46 -46.90
C ARG A 542 1.98 41.18 -47.21
N ARG A 543 1.69 42.26 -46.48
CA ARG A 543 0.72 43.25 -46.94
C ARG A 543 1.20 43.73 -48.30
N LYS A 544 0.50 43.31 -49.36
CA LYS A 544 0.68 43.84 -50.72
C LYS A 544 0.62 45.37 -50.62
N SER A 545 1.66 46.04 -51.11
CA SER A 545 1.60 47.46 -51.37
C SER A 545 0.54 47.68 -52.44
N SER A 546 -0.53 48.38 -52.09
CA SER A 546 -1.37 49.02 -53.10
C SER A 546 -0.58 50.19 -53.66
N LYS A 547 0.08 49.96 -54.78
CA LYS A 547 0.33 51.01 -55.77
C LYS A 547 -0.91 51.05 -56.65
N GLU A 548 -1.79 52.01 -56.41
CA GLU A 548 -2.63 52.56 -57.47
C GLU A 548 -2.49 54.09 -57.47
N ARG A 549 -2.49 54.61 -58.69
CA ARG A 549 -2.17 55.98 -59.11
C ARG A 549 -3.28 56.95 -58.81
#